data_AF-A0A4U2F455-F1
#
_entry.id   AF-A0A4U2F455-F1
#
_cell.length_a   1.000
_cell.length_b   1.000
_cell.length_c   1.000
_cell.angle_alpha   90.00
_cell.angle_beta   90.00
_cell.angle_gamma   90.00
#
_symmetry.space_group_name_H-M   'P 1'
#
loop_
_entity.id
_entity.type
_entity.pdbx_description
1 polymer ?
#
loop_
_entity_poly.entity_id
_entity_poly.type
_entity_poly.pdbx_seq_one_letter_code
_entity_poly.pdbx_strand_id
1 'polypeptide(L)'
;MEMQTVGKGAISVISCLKDAYNKSKKRKIDTFMKCVDVRYELMTLGERDTLITYLDSSEGQDLLSDYVNNALNTSSQTVIMAYALLYCNDADFSFTASEKHSIVSALQGISDELVLLFVELSKLDPTHENDAFKRVLVTNQIGWQIQHGGNLYVDIAELIRRGLLLLDPKPATFESSEWNIAFGLSPLALQCVKLLEKSAELLKITNV
;
A
#
# COMPACT_ATOMS: atom_id res chain seq x y z
N MET A 1 36.22 -4.90 -52.98
CA MET A 1 34.75 -4.89 -52.97
C MET A 1 34.34 -4.79 -51.53
N GLU A 2 33.99 -3.58 -51.11
CA GLU A 2 33.52 -3.27 -49.76
C GLU A 2 32.20 -3.98 -49.51
N MET A 3 32.07 -4.65 -48.37
CA MET A 3 30.77 -4.83 -47.72
C MET A 3 30.83 -4.07 -46.41
N GLN A 4 30.51 -2.78 -46.51
CA GLN A 4 29.94 -2.05 -45.38
C GLN A 4 28.55 -2.61 -45.12
N THR A 5 28.38 -3.35 -44.03
CA THR A 5 27.07 -3.59 -43.44
C THR A 5 27.00 -2.82 -42.13
N VAL A 6 26.40 -1.64 -42.21
CA VAL A 6 25.89 -0.86 -41.07
C VAL A 6 24.73 -1.66 -40.46
N GLY A 7 24.98 -2.36 -39.35
CA GLY A 7 23.95 -3.01 -38.54
C GLY A 7 23.72 -2.19 -37.27
N LYS A 8 22.57 -1.53 -37.17
CA LYS A 8 22.11 -0.75 -36.00
C LYS A 8 22.37 -1.50 -34.68
N GLY A 9 22.91 -0.78 -33.70
CA GLY A 9 23.30 -1.26 -32.37
C GLY A 9 22.31 -2.24 -31.77
N ALA A 10 22.75 -3.49 -31.58
CA ALA A 10 21.99 -4.50 -30.88
C ALA A 10 21.78 -4.04 -29.43
N ILE A 11 20.56 -3.62 -29.12
CA ILE A 11 20.14 -3.37 -27.75
C ILE A 11 20.29 -4.69 -26.99
N SER A 12 21.22 -4.76 -26.05
CA SER A 12 21.33 -5.91 -25.16
C SER A 12 20.11 -5.93 -24.25
N VAL A 13 19.24 -6.92 -24.42
CA VAL A 13 18.05 -7.14 -23.57
C VAL A 13 18.45 -7.18 -22.09
N ILE A 14 19.58 -7.81 -21.77
CA ILE A 14 20.12 -7.87 -20.40
C ILE A 14 20.48 -6.48 -19.88
N SER A 15 21.11 -5.63 -20.71
CA SER A 15 21.42 -4.24 -20.32
C SER A 15 20.15 -3.46 -20.07
N CYS A 16 19.16 -3.56 -20.96
CA CYS A 16 17.87 -2.89 -20.78
C CYS A 16 17.13 -3.34 -19.52
N LEU A 17 17.13 -4.63 -19.21
CA LEU A 17 16.52 -5.15 -17.99
C LEU A 17 17.24 -4.64 -16.73
N LYS A 18 18.58 -4.62 -16.73
CA LYS A 18 19.38 -4.06 -15.63
C LYS A 18 19.13 -2.56 -15.46
N ASP A 19 19.10 -1.80 -16.55
CA ASP A 19 18.86 -0.37 -16.54
C ASP A 19 17.44 -0.04 -16.05
N ALA A 20 16.44 -0.80 -16.51
CA ALA A 20 15.06 -0.66 -16.06
C ALA A 20 14.92 -0.97 -14.56
N TYR A 21 15.56 -2.04 -14.08
CA TYR A 21 15.57 -2.39 -12.66
C TYR A 21 16.22 -1.31 -11.80
N ASN A 22 17.40 -0.83 -12.19
CA ASN A 22 18.11 0.22 -11.47
C ASN A 22 17.34 1.54 -11.47
N LYS A 23 16.74 1.93 -12.62
CA LYS A 23 15.86 3.09 -12.71
C LYS A 23 14.64 2.96 -11.80
N SER A 24 14.01 1.78 -11.77
CA SER A 24 12.86 1.53 -10.90
C SER A 24 13.25 1.63 -9.43
N LYS A 25 14.36 1.02 -9.01
CA LYS A 25 14.84 1.11 -7.62
C LYS A 25 15.11 2.55 -7.22
N LYS A 26 15.88 3.26 -8.06
CA LYS A 26 16.19 4.68 -7.82
C LYS A 26 14.93 5.51 -7.70
N ARG A 27 13.98 5.37 -8.63
CA ARG A 27 12.69 6.09 -8.58
C ARG A 27 11.94 5.82 -7.28
N LYS A 28 11.84 4.58 -6.82
CA LYS A 28 11.13 4.22 -5.58
C LYS A 28 11.80 4.84 -4.35
N ILE A 29 13.13 4.80 -4.29
CA ILE A 29 13.90 5.45 -3.23
C ILE A 29 13.69 6.97 -3.28
N ASP A 30 13.84 7.58 -4.46
CA ASP A 30 13.65 9.02 -4.64
C ASP A 30 12.22 9.44 -4.25
N THR A 31 11.20 8.63 -4.57
CA THR A 31 9.82 8.86 -4.11
C THR A 31 9.73 8.77 -2.59
N PHE A 32 10.22 7.69 -1.98
CA PHE A 32 10.21 7.54 -0.52
C PHE A 32 10.89 8.72 0.18
N MET A 33 12.08 9.12 -0.28
CA MET A 33 12.82 10.24 0.27
C MET A 33 12.06 11.56 0.10
N LYS A 34 11.47 11.83 -1.07
CA LYS A 34 10.61 13.01 -1.27
C LYS A 34 9.43 13.03 -0.31
N CYS A 35 8.80 11.89 -0.06
CA CYS A 35 7.70 11.78 0.90
C CYS A 35 8.17 12.11 2.32
N VAL A 36 9.35 11.62 2.71
CA VAL A 36 9.99 11.95 3.99
C VAL A 36 10.29 13.45 4.06
N ASP A 37 10.86 14.04 3.01
CA ASP A 37 11.19 15.47 2.94
C ASP A 37 9.95 16.36 3.09
N VAL A 38 8.86 16.05 2.36
CA VAL A 38 7.59 16.77 2.47
C VAL A 38 7.08 16.76 3.91
N ARG A 39 7.18 15.62 4.60
CA ARG A 39 6.74 15.54 5.99
C ARG A 39 7.70 16.26 6.94
N TYR A 40 9.00 16.17 6.69
CA TYR A 40 10.04 16.88 7.44
C TYR A 40 9.84 18.40 7.41
N GLU A 41 9.47 18.96 6.26
CA GLU A 41 9.16 20.38 6.09
C GLU A 41 7.98 20.83 6.97
N LEU A 42 7.01 19.94 7.21
CA LEU A 42 5.83 20.20 8.04
C LEU A 42 6.05 19.91 9.54
N MET A 43 7.20 19.37 9.94
CA MET A 43 7.54 19.11 11.35
C MET A 43 7.96 20.39 12.08
N THR A 44 7.63 20.47 13.37
CA THR A 44 8.17 21.45 14.30
C THR A 44 9.66 21.22 14.55
N LEU A 45 10.37 22.23 15.08
CA LEU A 45 11.80 22.10 15.37
C LEU A 45 12.12 20.92 16.33
N GLY A 46 11.32 20.73 17.37
CA GLY A 46 11.53 19.61 18.31
C GLY A 46 11.28 18.23 17.70
N GLU A 47 10.30 18.10 16.81
CA GLU A 47 10.07 16.86 16.06
C GLU A 47 11.22 16.56 15.10
N ARG A 48 11.78 17.58 14.43
CA ARG A 48 12.95 17.44 13.56
C ARG A 48 14.18 16.98 14.32
N ASP A 49 14.47 17.57 15.48
CA ASP A 49 15.62 17.17 16.32
C ASP A 49 15.47 15.72 16.80
N THR A 50 14.24 15.30 17.14
CA THR A 50 13.93 13.92 17.52
C THR A 50 14.16 12.97 16.33
N LEU A 51 13.68 13.32 15.14
CA LEU A 51 13.86 12.52 13.94
C LEU A 51 15.35 12.42 13.54
N ILE A 52 16.12 13.51 13.62
CA ILE A 52 17.57 13.51 13.33
C ILE A 52 18.31 12.61 14.32
N THR A 53 18.03 12.76 15.61
CA THR A 53 18.65 11.91 16.65
C THR A 53 18.32 10.44 16.43
N TYR A 54 17.10 10.14 15.99
CA TYR A 54 16.67 8.79 15.66
C TYR A 54 17.35 8.26 14.39
N LEU A 55 17.47 9.09 13.35
CA LEU A 55 18.19 8.74 12.11
C LEU A 55 19.66 8.42 12.36
N ASP A 56 20.31 9.07 13.32
CA ASP A 56 21.71 8.81 13.67
C ASP A 56 21.90 7.59 14.59
N SER A 57 20.81 6.97 15.07
CA SER A 57 20.88 5.76 15.90
C SER A 57 20.90 4.47 15.07
N SER A 58 21.49 3.40 15.60
CA SER A 58 21.48 2.09 14.95
C SER A 58 20.05 1.57 14.73
N GLU A 59 19.18 1.78 15.71
CA GLU A 59 17.78 1.36 15.66
C GLU A 59 17.00 2.10 14.57
N GLY A 60 17.27 3.41 14.40
CA GLY A 60 16.65 4.19 13.33
C GLY A 60 17.21 3.85 11.95
N GLN A 61 18.50 3.49 11.83
CA GLN A 61 19.10 3.00 10.58
C GLN A 61 18.54 1.63 10.17
N ASP A 62 18.37 0.71 11.12
CA ASP A 62 17.75 -0.60 10.86
C ASP A 62 16.28 -0.42 10.43
N LEU A 63 15.52 0.42 11.13
CA LEU A 63 14.14 0.71 10.77
C LEU A 63 14.04 1.40 9.40
N LEU A 64 14.92 2.37 9.12
CA LEU A 64 14.99 3.04 7.81
C LEU A 64 15.28 2.03 6.70
N SER A 65 16.24 1.12 6.92
CA SER A 65 16.55 0.05 5.99
C SER A 65 15.33 -0.83 5.72
N ASP A 66 14.57 -1.20 6.75
CA ASP A 66 13.35 -2.00 6.62
C ASP A 66 12.27 -1.29 5.80
N TYR A 67 12.01 0.00 6.07
CA TYR A 67 11.04 0.78 5.29
C TYR A 67 11.48 0.99 3.84
N VAL A 68 12.77 1.27 3.60
CA VAL A 68 13.32 1.38 2.24
C VAL A 68 13.22 0.04 1.50
N ASN A 69 13.53 -1.08 2.16
CA ASN A 69 13.39 -2.41 1.57
C ASN A 69 11.94 -2.73 1.23
N ASN A 70 11.00 -2.38 2.11
CA ASN A 70 9.57 -2.55 1.84
C ASN A 70 9.10 -1.67 0.68
N ALA A 71 9.54 -0.41 0.62
CA ALA A 71 9.27 0.50 -0.49
C ALA A 71 9.84 -0.04 -1.81
N LEU A 72 11.04 -0.63 -1.80
CA LEU A 72 11.64 -1.26 -2.98
C LEU A 72 10.85 -2.47 -3.48
N ASN A 73 10.19 -3.19 -2.58
CA ASN A 73 9.46 -4.43 -2.84
C ASN A 73 7.98 -4.25 -3.19
N THR A 74 7.45 -3.02 -3.20
CA THR A 74 6.10 -2.73 -3.71
C THR A 74 6.15 -1.98 -5.05
N SER A 75 5.21 -2.25 -5.95
CA SER A 75 5.03 -1.44 -7.17
C SER A 75 4.13 -0.23 -6.95
N SER A 76 3.37 -0.21 -5.85
CA SER A 76 2.39 0.82 -5.53
C SER A 76 3.05 2.08 -4.98
N GLN A 77 2.90 3.21 -5.69
CA GLN A 77 3.35 4.51 -5.17
C GLN A 77 2.57 4.92 -3.92
N THR A 78 1.28 4.63 -3.86
CA THR A 78 0.42 4.88 -2.69
C THR A 78 0.96 4.18 -1.45
N VAL A 79 1.39 2.92 -1.57
CA VAL A 79 1.98 2.18 -0.46
C VAL A 79 3.34 2.75 -0.06
N ILE A 80 4.17 3.19 -1.02
CA ILE A 80 5.45 3.86 -0.71
C ILE A 80 5.21 5.14 0.11
N MET A 81 4.22 5.94 -0.27
CA MET A 81 3.83 7.13 0.48
C MET A 81 3.29 6.75 1.87
N ALA A 82 2.46 5.72 1.98
CA ALA A 82 1.96 5.23 3.27
C ALA A 82 3.10 4.81 4.20
N TYR A 83 4.12 4.13 3.68
CA TYR A 83 5.32 3.77 4.44
C TYR A 83 6.09 5.00 4.93
N ALA A 84 6.24 6.03 4.10
CA ALA A 84 6.88 7.28 4.51
C ALA A 84 6.08 7.97 5.64
N LEU A 85 4.75 8.05 5.53
CA LEU A 85 3.90 8.63 6.57
C LEU A 85 3.98 7.85 7.90
N LEU A 86 4.02 6.51 7.85
CA LEU A 86 4.19 5.65 9.03
C LEU A 86 5.56 5.86 9.68
N TYR A 87 6.61 5.94 8.86
CA TYR A 87 7.98 6.18 9.32
C TYR A 87 8.09 7.53 10.03
N CYS A 88 7.54 8.58 9.42
CA CYS A 88 7.60 9.94 9.94
C CYS A 88 6.66 10.24 11.11
N ASN A 89 5.90 9.27 11.64
CA ASN A 89 4.87 9.49 12.65
C ASN A 89 3.94 10.66 12.26
N ASP A 90 3.32 10.57 11.08
CA ASP A 90 2.42 11.61 10.63
C ASP A 90 1.32 11.91 11.67
N ALA A 91 1.10 13.19 11.97
CA ALA A 91 0.32 13.65 13.11
C ALA A 91 -1.17 13.28 13.05
N ASP A 92 -1.70 12.95 11.86
CA ASP A 92 -3.09 12.49 11.71
C ASP A 92 -3.27 11.05 12.19
N PHE A 93 -2.18 10.34 12.49
CA PHE A 93 -2.19 8.93 12.90
C PHE A 93 -1.38 8.69 14.18
N SER A 94 -1.95 7.87 15.07
CA SER A 94 -1.30 7.47 16.32
C SER A 94 -1.23 5.95 16.42
N PHE A 95 -0.40 5.32 15.57
CA PHE A 95 -0.18 3.88 15.58
C PHE A 95 0.88 3.48 16.59
N THR A 96 0.60 2.43 17.37
CA THR A 96 1.60 1.71 18.15
C THR A 96 2.61 0.99 17.25
N ALA A 97 3.77 0.62 17.78
CA ALA A 97 4.79 -0.11 17.01
C ALA A 97 4.27 -1.43 16.42
N SER A 98 3.42 -2.16 17.16
CA SER A 98 2.80 -3.41 16.71
C SER A 98 1.81 -3.19 15.56
N GLU A 99 1.03 -2.11 15.63
CA GLU A 99 0.09 -1.75 14.56
C GLU A 99 0.81 -1.33 13.29
N LYS A 100 1.89 -0.54 13.40
CA LYS A 100 2.74 -0.19 12.26
C LYS A 100 3.31 -1.43 11.59
N HIS A 101 3.85 -2.35 12.39
CA HIS A 101 4.39 -3.61 11.88
C HIS A 101 3.32 -4.43 11.13
N SER A 102 2.12 -4.52 11.71
CA SER A 102 0.98 -5.23 11.10
C SER A 102 0.57 -4.60 9.76
N ILE A 103 0.47 -3.27 9.70
CA ILE A 103 0.15 -2.53 8.46
C ILE A 103 1.25 -2.74 7.40
N VAL A 104 2.51 -2.59 7.80
CA VAL A 104 3.65 -2.77 6.88
C VAL A 104 3.65 -4.16 6.26
N SER A 105 3.46 -5.19 7.10
CA SER A 105 3.35 -6.58 6.67
C SER A 105 2.16 -6.82 5.72
N ALA A 106 0.99 -6.28 6.06
CA ALA A 106 -0.21 -6.42 5.23
C ALA A 106 -0.07 -5.81 3.83
N LEU A 107 0.57 -4.63 3.74
CA LEU A 107 0.79 -3.91 2.50
C LEU A 107 2.01 -4.41 1.70
N GLN A 108 2.81 -5.32 2.25
CA GLN A 108 4.03 -5.77 1.58
C GLN A 108 3.69 -6.48 0.26
N GLY A 109 4.17 -5.92 -0.85
CA GLY A 109 3.96 -6.47 -2.20
C GLY A 109 2.50 -6.51 -2.65
N ILE A 110 1.61 -5.74 -2.03
CA ILE A 110 0.23 -5.58 -2.51
C ILE A 110 0.20 -4.80 -3.84
N SER A 111 -0.71 -5.15 -4.74
CA SER A 111 -0.90 -4.42 -5.99
C SER A 111 -1.74 -3.15 -5.80
N ASP A 112 -1.64 -2.20 -6.72
CA ASP A 112 -2.47 -0.99 -6.70
C ASP A 112 -3.97 -1.33 -6.80
N GLU A 113 -4.33 -2.32 -7.61
CA GLU A 113 -5.72 -2.77 -7.77
C GLU A 113 -6.30 -3.29 -6.45
N LEU A 114 -5.54 -4.10 -5.70
CA LEU A 114 -6.00 -4.60 -4.40
C LEU A 114 -6.07 -3.48 -3.34
N VAL A 115 -5.18 -2.49 -3.40
CA VAL A 115 -5.26 -1.30 -2.55
C VAL A 115 -6.54 -0.51 -2.83
N LEU A 116 -6.82 -0.25 -4.10
CA LEU A 116 -8.02 0.48 -4.51
C LEU A 116 -9.29 -0.29 -4.15
N LEU A 117 -9.30 -1.61 -4.38
CA LEU A 117 -10.39 -2.47 -3.95
C LEU A 117 -10.59 -2.43 -2.44
N PHE A 118 -9.53 -2.51 -1.64
CA PHE A 118 -9.63 -2.45 -0.19
C PHE A 118 -10.26 -1.13 0.28
N VAL A 119 -9.82 0.00 -0.30
CA VAL A 119 -10.41 1.32 -0.03
C VAL A 119 -11.88 1.37 -0.46
N GLU A 120 -12.23 0.81 -1.62
CA GLU A 120 -13.62 0.74 -2.12
C GLU A 120 -14.52 -0.10 -1.22
N LEU A 121 -14.09 -1.30 -0.84
CA LEU A 121 -14.80 -2.19 0.07
C LEU A 121 -15.04 -1.56 1.45
N SER A 122 -14.12 -0.72 1.92
CA SER A 122 -14.25 -0.02 3.20
C SER A 122 -15.36 1.03 3.26
N LYS A 123 -15.83 1.47 2.09
CA LYS A 123 -16.88 2.49 1.93
C LYS A 123 -18.28 1.91 1.81
N LEU A 124 -18.39 0.58 1.71
CA LEU A 124 -19.66 -0.11 1.65
C LEU A 124 -20.40 -0.01 2.99
N ASP A 125 -21.73 0.10 2.91
CA ASP A 125 -22.56 0.16 4.10
C ASP A 125 -22.47 -1.15 4.90
N PRO A 126 -22.20 -1.09 6.22
CA PRO A 126 -22.11 -2.27 7.03
C PRO A 126 -23.50 -2.89 7.26
N THR A 127 -23.56 -4.21 7.20
CA THR A 127 -24.74 -4.99 7.63
C THR A 127 -24.85 -5.09 9.14
N HIS A 128 -23.72 -4.97 9.84
CA HIS A 128 -23.63 -4.93 11.29
C HIS A 128 -22.39 -4.14 11.70
N GLU A 129 -22.48 -3.37 12.77
CA GLU A 129 -21.37 -2.59 13.30
C GLU A 129 -21.37 -2.66 14.83
N ASN A 130 -20.19 -2.86 15.41
CA ASN A 130 -19.92 -2.76 16.83
C ASN A 130 -18.48 -2.22 17.03
N ASP A 131 -18.09 -2.01 18.29
CA ASP A 131 -16.78 -1.44 18.64
C ASP A 131 -15.58 -2.28 18.15
N ALA A 132 -15.76 -3.59 17.95
CA ALA A 132 -14.69 -4.49 17.53
C ALA A 132 -14.52 -4.55 16.01
N PHE A 133 -15.61 -4.48 15.24
CA PHE A 133 -15.56 -4.53 13.77
C PHE A 133 -16.85 -4.05 13.08
N LYS A 134 -16.69 -3.65 11.82
CA LYS A 134 -17.78 -3.46 10.85
C LYS A 134 -17.90 -4.68 9.96
N ARG A 135 -19.08 -5.28 9.86
CA ARG A 135 -19.35 -6.43 9.00
C ARG A 135 -20.02 -5.97 7.71
N VAL A 136 -19.39 -6.25 6.58
CA VAL A 136 -19.91 -5.94 5.25
C VAL A 136 -20.37 -7.22 4.58
N LEU A 137 -21.47 -7.14 3.83
CA LEU A 137 -21.97 -8.22 2.97
C LEU A 137 -21.99 -7.71 1.54
N VAL A 138 -21.19 -8.33 0.68
CA VAL A 138 -21.22 -8.08 -0.76
C VAL A 138 -22.09 -9.15 -1.39
N THR A 139 -23.20 -8.73 -1.99
CA THR A 139 -24.06 -9.58 -2.82
C THR A 139 -23.70 -9.42 -4.30
N ASN A 140 -24.26 -10.25 -5.18
CA ASN A 140 -24.15 -10.09 -6.63
C ASN A 140 -24.46 -8.66 -7.12
N GLN A 141 -25.52 -8.03 -6.60
CA GLN A 141 -25.94 -6.67 -7.00
C GLN A 141 -24.90 -5.60 -6.64
N ILE A 142 -24.33 -5.68 -5.43
CA ILE A 142 -23.30 -4.76 -4.96
C ILE A 142 -21.98 -5.06 -5.68
N GLY A 143 -21.67 -6.34 -5.85
CA GLY A 143 -20.43 -6.80 -6.48
C GLY A 143 -20.22 -6.26 -7.89
N TRP A 144 -21.29 -6.10 -8.69
CA TRP A 144 -21.20 -5.51 -10.03
C TRP A 144 -20.91 -4.01 -10.06
N GLN A 145 -21.06 -3.32 -8.93
CA GLN A 145 -20.75 -1.90 -8.81
C GLN A 145 -19.30 -1.65 -8.40
N ILE A 146 -18.62 -2.69 -7.90
CA ILE A 146 -17.23 -2.60 -7.47
C ILE A 146 -16.32 -2.54 -8.69
N GLN A 147 -15.57 -1.44 -8.82
CA GLN A 147 -14.78 -1.14 -10.02
C GLN A 147 -13.43 -1.86 -10.03
N HIS A 148 -12.81 -2.02 -8.85
CA HIS A 148 -11.44 -2.53 -8.74
C HIS A 148 -11.38 -4.03 -8.44
N GLY A 149 -12.51 -4.74 -8.53
CA GLY A 149 -12.59 -6.19 -8.34
C GLY A 149 -12.37 -6.93 -9.65
N GLY A 150 -11.39 -7.85 -9.68
CA GLY A 150 -11.22 -8.79 -10.78
C GLY A 150 -12.06 -10.04 -10.53
N ASN A 151 -11.63 -10.84 -9.55
CA ASN A 151 -12.40 -11.95 -9.02
C ASN A 151 -12.61 -11.68 -7.53
N LEU A 152 -13.74 -11.03 -7.20
CA LEU A 152 -14.03 -10.56 -5.85
C LEU A 152 -13.85 -11.61 -4.76
N TYR A 153 -14.16 -12.89 -5.06
CA TYR A 153 -13.94 -13.96 -4.09
C TYR A 153 -12.45 -14.17 -3.79
N VAL A 154 -11.62 -14.24 -4.83
CA VAL A 154 -10.16 -14.39 -4.70
C VAL A 154 -9.55 -13.14 -4.09
N ASP A 155 -9.98 -11.96 -4.52
CA ASP A 155 -9.45 -10.69 -4.07
C ASP A 155 -9.77 -10.44 -2.59
N ILE A 156 -11.01 -10.71 -2.15
CA ILE A 156 -11.39 -10.63 -0.73
C ILE A 156 -10.62 -11.67 0.10
N ALA A 157 -10.46 -12.91 -0.40
CA ALA A 157 -9.67 -13.92 0.30
C ALA A 157 -8.21 -13.50 0.47
N GLU A 158 -7.61 -12.85 -0.53
CA GLU A 158 -6.25 -12.30 -0.46
C GLU A 158 -6.15 -11.15 0.56
N LEU A 159 -7.13 -10.25 0.58
CA LEU A 159 -7.19 -9.17 1.57
C LEU A 159 -7.38 -9.70 3.01
N ILE A 160 -8.15 -10.79 3.19
CA ILE A 160 -8.27 -11.50 4.48
C ILE A 160 -6.93 -12.13 4.86
N ARG A 161 -6.25 -12.81 3.93
CA ARG A 161 -4.94 -13.45 4.16
C ARG A 161 -3.88 -12.44 4.59
N ARG A 162 -3.97 -11.21 4.08
CA ARG A 162 -3.10 -10.09 4.45
C ARG A 162 -3.47 -9.41 5.77
N GLY A 163 -4.59 -9.79 6.38
CA GLY A 163 -5.09 -9.15 7.61
C GLY A 163 -5.68 -7.76 7.40
N LEU A 164 -5.95 -7.36 6.15
CA LEU A 164 -6.64 -6.10 5.83
C LEU A 164 -8.16 -6.23 6.01
N LEU A 165 -8.69 -7.43 5.85
CA LEU A 165 -10.07 -7.80 6.15
C LEU A 165 -10.10 -8.92 7.20
N LEU A 166 -11.17 -9.00 7.97
CA LEU A 166 -11.43 -10.10 8.90
C LEU A 166 -12.27 -11.17 8.21
N LEU A 167 -11.91 -12.43 8.46
CA LEU A 167 -12.70 -13.57 8.01
C LEU A 167 -14.07 -13.55 8.68
N ASP A 168 -15.14 -13.63 7.89
CA ASP A 168 -16.47 -13.90 8.43
C ASP A 168 -16.59 -15.39 8.77
N PRO A 169 -17.14 -15.76 9.95
CA PRO A 169 -17.33 -17.16 10.31
C PRO A 169 -18.36 -17.86 9.42
N LYS A 170 -19.24 -17.12 8.73
CA LYS A 170 -20.16 -17.69 7.76
C LYS A 170 -19.46 -17.80 6.41
N PRO A 171 -19.46 -19.00 5.78
CA PRO A 171 -18.88 -19.17 4.47
C PRO A 171 -19.63 -18.33 3.43
N ALA A 172 -18.91 -17.93 2.38
CA ALA A 172 -19.54 -17.39 1.19
C ALA A 172 -20.51 -18.42 0.58
N THR A 173 -21.69 -17.97 0.17
CA THR A 173 -22.70 -18.84 -0.46
C THR A 173 -22.75 -18.56 -1.95
N PHE A 174 -22.84 -19.63 -2.75
CA PHE A 174 -22.94 -19.57 -4.21
C PHE A 174 -24.11 -20.47 -4.64
N GLU A 175 -25.30 -19.90 -4.79
CA GLU A 175 -26.51 -20.62 -5.19
C GLU A 175 -26.98 -20.12 -6.56
N SER A 176 -26.82 -20.97 -7.60
CA SER A 176 -27.19 -20.66 -8.99
C SER A 176 -26.58 -19.35 -9.51
N SER A 177 -27.33 -18.25 -9.48
CA SER A 177 -26.96 -16.91 -9.93
C SER A 177 -26.76 -15.90 -8.80
N GLU A 178 -26.99 -16.33 -7.57
CA GLU A 178 -26.86 -15.52 -6.37
C GLU A 178 -25.61 -15.96 -5.61
N TRP A 179 -24.77 -14.98 -5.32
CA TRP A 179 -23.63 -15.18 -4.45
C TRP A 179 -23.55 -14.05 -3.44
N ASN A 180 -23.02 -14.37 -2.27
CA ASN A 180 -22.65 -13.36 -1.30
C ASN A 180 -21.34 -13.71 -0.60
N ILE A 181 -20.60 -12.67 -0.25
CA ILE A 181 -19.33 -12.77 0.47
C ILE A 181 -19.41 -11.78 1.62
N ALA A 182 -19.14 -12.26 2.84
CA ALA A 182 -19.07 -11.40 4.01
C ALA A 182 -17.64 -11.30 4.52
N PHE A 183 -17.32 -10.15 5.09
CA PHE A 183 -16.04 -9.89 5.74
C PHE A 183 -16.19 -8.82 6.82
N GLY A 184 -15.21 -8.74 7.72
CA GLY A 184 -15.11 -7.69 8.73
C GLY A 184 -14.04 -6.65 8.41
N LEU A 185 -14.21 -5.45 8.93
CA LEU A 185 -13.23 -4.37 8.96
C LEU A 185 -12.98 -3.98 10.41
N SER A 186 -11.75 -4.17 10.87
CA SER A 186 -11.33 -3.74 12.21
C SER A 186 -11.08 -2.23 12.27
N PRO A 187 -11.05 -1.61 13.46
CA PRO A 187 -10.61 -0.23 13.62
C PRO A 187 -9.24 0.05 12.99
N LEU A 188 -8.28 -0.88 13.14
CA LEU A 188 -6.96 -0.77 12.54
C LEU A 188 -7.02 -0.80 11.01
N ALA A 189 -7.83 -1.68 10.41
CA ALA A 189 -8.03 -1.73 8.97
C ALA A 189 -8.59 -0.41 8.44
N LEU A 190 -9.55 0.19 9.14
CA LEU A 190 -10.13 1.49 8.78
C LEU A 190 -9.12 2.64 8.91
N GLN A 191 -8.24 2.61 9.92
CA GLN A 191 -7.13 3.57 9.99
C GLN A 191 -6.12 3.37 8.85
N CYS A 192 -5.84 2.12 8.46
CA CYS A 192 -5.01 1.82 7.30
C CYS A 192 -5.64 2.37 6.00
N VAL A 193 -6.96 2.28 5.83
CA VAL A 193 -7.66 2.91 4.70
C VAL A 193 -7.42 4.42 4.68
N LYS A 194 -7.62 5.11 5.81
CA LYS A 194 -7.40 6.56 5.90
C LYS A 194 -5.95 6.94 5.57
N LEU A 195 -4.99 6.13 6.00
CA LEU A 195 -3.57 6.28 5.63
C LEU A 195 -3.37 6.18 4.12
N LEU A 196 -3.94 5.16 3.48
CA LEU A 196 -3.84 4.94 2.03
C LEU A 196 -4.52 6.08 1.23
N GLU A 197 -5.68 6.55 1.68
CA GLU A 197 -6.38 7.68 1.06
C GLU A 197 -5.59 8.97 1.16
N LYS A 198 -5.07 9.32 2.34
CA LYS A 198 -4.18 10.49 2.52
C LYS A 198 -2.92 10.35 1.65
N SER A 199 -2.37 9.15 1.57
CA SER A 199 -1.20 8.86 0.74
C SER A 199 -1.47 9.14 -0.74
N ALA A 200 -2.61 8.66 -1.25
CA ALA A 200 -3.03 8.90 -2.63
C ALA A 200 -3.26 10.40 -2.92
N GLU A 201 -3.87 11.14 -2.00
CA GLU A 201 -4.07 12.59 -2.15
C GLU A 201 -2.75 13.36 -2.16
N LEU A 202 -1.81 13.04 -1.26
CA LEU A 202 -0.50 13.69 -1.23
C LEU A 202 0.29 13.47 -2.52
N LEU A 203 0.21 12.26 -3.12
CA LEU A 203 0.85 11.95 -4.39
C LEU A 203 0.31 12.81 -5.55
N LYS A 204 -1.01 13.09 -5.57
CA LYS A 204 -1.60 14.00 -6.58
C LYS A 204 -1.04 15.42 -6.46
N ILE A 205 -0.75 15.87 -5.24
CA ILE A 205 -0.25 17.22 -4.98
C ILE A 205 1.26 17.33 -5.28
N THR A 206 2.03 16.27 -5.06
CA THR A 206 3.49 16.29 -5.16
C THR A 206 4.06 16.12 -6.58
N ASN A 207 3.21 16.01 -7.62
CA ASN A 207 3.63 15.79 -9.02
C ASN A 207 4.68 14.67 -9.14
N VAL A 208 4.40 13.52 -8.55
CA VAL A 208 5.17 12.27 -8.75
C VAL A 208 4.54 11.45 -9.88
#